data_AF-A0A2U8W1Y4-F1
#
_entry.id   AF-A0A2U8W1Y4-F1
#
_cell.length_a   1.000
_cell.length_b   1.000
_cell.length_c   1.000
_cell.angle_alpha   90.00
_cell.angle_beta   90.00
_cell.angle_gamma   90.00
#
_symmetry.space_group_name_H-M   'P 1'
#
loop_
_entity.id
_entity.type
_entity.pdbx_description
1 polymer ?
#
loop_
_entity_poly.entity_id
_entity_poly.type
_entity_poly.pdbx_seq_one_letter_code
_entity_poly.pdbx_strand_id
1 'polypeptide(L)'
;MAPIMGRQQRLAGPLMHRLLEILEEPPPTDSGSKHRLFCELLELEEAARAASIEQWLLDEIQVARETAGEAMLLTASEILKH
;
A
#
# COMPACT_ATOMS: atom_id res chain seq x y z
N MET A 1 -1.03 -26.81 19.94
CA MET A 1 -0.99 -26.07 18.66
C MET A 1 -2.05 -24.97 18.74
N ALA A 2 -1.65 -23.70 18.88
CA ALA A 2 -2.60 -22.59 18.85
C ALA A 2 -3.03 -22.33 17.40
N PRO A 3 -4.31 -22.06 17.12
CA PRO A 3 -4.83 -22.01 15.75
C PRO A 3 -4.24 -20.83 14.98
N ILE A 4 -3.71 -21.12 13.79
CA ILE A 4 -3.09 -20.16 12.86
C ILE A 4 -4.08 -19.03 12.49
N MET A 5 -5.39 -19.33 12.47
CA MET A 5 -6.47 -18.36 12.23
C MET A 5 -6.42 -17.14 13.18
N GLY A 6 -6.04 -17.33 14.44
CA GLY A 6 -6.01 -16.24 15.42
C GLY A 6 -4.86 -15.24 15.23
N ARG A 7 -3.85 -15.56 14.40
CA ARG A 7 -2.73 -14.65 14.08
C ARG A 7 -3.00 -13.83 12.83
N GLN A 8 -3.63 -14.43 11.81
CA GLN A 8 -3.99 -13.74 10.58
C GLN A 8 -4.99 -12.59 10.84
N GLN A 9 -6.02 -12.83 11.67
CA GLN A 9 -6.98 -11.78 12.02
C GLN A 9 -6.37 -10.62 12.83
N ARG A 10 -5.32 -10.87 13.62
CA ARG A 10 -4.64 -9.81 14.39
C ARG A 10 -3.77 -8.92 13.51
N LEU A 11 -3.27 -9.44 12.39
CA LEU A 11 -2.42 -8.71 11.46
C LEU A 11 -3.25 -8.04 10.36
N ALA A 12 -4.39 -8.62 9.98
CA ALA A 12 -5.31 -8.05 9.01
C ALA A 12 -5.89 -6.71 9.47
N GLY A 13 -6.27 -6.59 10.75
CA GLY A 13 -6.85 -5.36 11.30
C GLY A 13 -5.93 -4.13 11.14
N PRO A 14 -4.67 -4.17 11.64
CA PRO A 14 -3.72 -3.07 11.47
C PRO A 14 -3.38 -2.76 10.01
N LEU A 15 -3.22 -3.76 9.15
CA LEU A 15 -2.90 -3.57 7.73
C LEU A 15 -4.07 -2.91 6.99
N MET A 16 -5.29 -3.37 7.23
CA MET A 16 -6.50 -2.80 6.65
C MET A 16 -6.72 -1.37 7.15
N HIS A 17 -6.50 -1.11 8.45
CA HIS A 17 -6.61 0.24 8.99
C HIS A 17 -5.62 1.19 8.31
N ARG A 18 -4.36 0.75 8.13
CA ARG A 18 -3.35 1.59 7.48
C ARG A 18 -3.67 1.84 6.00
N LEU A 19 -4.16 0.82 5.28
CA LEU A 19 -4.62 0.99 3.91
C LEU A 19 -5.77 1.99 3.82
N LEU A 20 -6.75 1.91 4.73
CA LEU A 20 -7.87 2.86 4.77
C LEU A 20 -7.39 4.28 5.06
N GLU A 21 -6.49 4.47 6.03
CA GLU A 21 -5.89 5.78 6.30
C GLU A 21 -5.24 6.38 5.05
N ILE A 22 -4.46 5.57 4.32
CA ILE A 22 -3.82 5.98 3.07
C ILE A 22 -4.84 6.39 1.99
N LEU A 23 -5.94 5.64 1.86
CA LEU A 23 -6.98 5.92 0.86
C LEU A 23 -7.86 7.12 1.23
N GLU A 24 -8.01 7.42 2.52
CA GLU A 24 -8.71 8.60 3.02
C GLU A 24 -7.85 9.87 2.96
N GLU A 25 -6.53 9.73 3.00
CA GLU A 25 -5.61 10.83 2.82
C GLU A 25 -5.66 11.36 1.36
N PRO A 26 -5.67 12.70 1.17
CA PRO A 26 -5.65 13.26 -0.17
C PRO A 26 -4.34 12.88 -0.87
N PRO A 27 -4.39 12.57 -2.19
CA PRO A 27 -3.22 12.11 -2.91
C PRO A 27 -2.10 13.16 -2.84
N PRO A 28 -0.86 12.76 -2.53
CA PRO A 28 0.25 13.69 -2.42
C PRO A 28 0.50 14.38 -3.75
N THR A 29 0.72 15.69 -3.72
CA THR A 29 1.01 16.51 -4.91
C THR A 29 2.50 16.56 -5.23
N ASP A 30 3.35 16.60 -4.21
CA ASP A 30 4.80 16.61 -4.34
C ASP A 30 5.40 15.23 -4.70
N SER A 31 6.48 15.24 -5.47
CA SER A 31 7.15 14.01 -5.95
C SER A 31 7.76 13.18 -4.82
N GLY A 32 8.33 13.82 -3.79
CA GLY A 32 8.92 13.14 -2.64
C GLY A 32 7.85 12.45 -1.79
N SER A 33 6.70 13.10 -1.61
CA SER A 33 5.56 12.53 -0.91
C SER A 33 4.91 11.37 -1.69
N LYS A 34 4.84 11.44 -3.03
CA LYS A 34 4.41 10.32 -3.88
C LYS A 34 5.34 9.11 -3.77
N HIS A 35 6.66 9.33 -3.77
CA HIS A 35 7.65 8.27 -3.55
C HIS A 35 7.49 7.61 -2.18
N ARG A 36 7.32 8.42 -1.12
CA ARG A 36 7.12 7.91 0.23
C ARG A 36 5.85 7.05 0.33
N LEU A 37 4.76 7.50 -0.26
CA LEU A 37 3.50 6.76 -0.32
C LEU A 37 3.66 5.41 -1.04
N PHE A 38 4.37 5.39 -2.18
CA PHE A 38 4.65 4.14 -2.89
C PHE A 38 5.48 3.16 -2.05
N CYS A 39 6.54 3.64 -1.38
CA CYS A 39 7.34 2.80 -0.48
C CYS A 39 6.50 2.24 0.66
N GLU A 40 5.64 3.05 1.26
CA GLU A 40 4.76 2.63 2.34
C GLU A 40 3.77 1.53 1.89
N LEU A 41 3.18 1.67 0.70
CA LEU A 41 2.31 0.65 0.11
C LEU A 41 3.06 -0.65 -0.24
N LEU A 42 4.32 -0.55 -0.64
CA LEU A 42 5.18 -1.71 -0.86
C LEU A 42 5.47 -2.46 0.46
N GLU A 43 5.80 -1.74 1.53
CA GLU A 43 6.01 -2.32 2.86
C GLU A 43 4.72 -2.99 3.38
N LEU A 44 3.56 -2.37 3.15
CA LEU A 44 2.25 -2.96 3.46
C LEU A 44 1.99 -4.25 2.69
N GLU A 45 2.32 -4.30 1.39
CA GLU A 45 2.17 -5.51 0.57
C GLU A 45 3.06 -6.64 1.10
N GLU A 46 4.33 -6.34 1.39
CA GLU A 46 5.27 -7.31 1.94
C GLU A 46 4.82 -7.84 3.29
N ALA A 47 4.33 -6.96 4.17
CA ALA A 47 3.78 -7.34 5.48
C ALA A 47 2.52 -8.21 5.34
N ALA A 48 1.61 -7.87 4.43
CA ALA A 48 0.41 -8.66 4.15
C ALA A 48 0.76 -10.05 3.59
N ARG A 49 1.74 -10.11 2.68
CA ARG A 49 2.24 -11.36 2.11
C ARG A 49 2.91 -12.24 3.16
N ALA A 50 3.78 -11.66 3.99
CA ALA A 50 4.47 -12.37 5.08
C ALA A 50 3.49 -12.88 6.15
N ALA A 51 2.44 -12.12 6.43
CA ALA A 51 1.37 -12.50 7.36
C ALA A 51 0.37 -13.50 6.77
N SER A 52 0.49 -13.85 5.48
CA SER A 52 -0.46 -14.71 4.76
C SER A 52 -1.91 -14.22 4.97
N ILE A 53 -2.14 -12.92 4.81
CA ILE A 53 -3.49 -12.34 4.90
C ILE A 53 -4.37 -12.87 3.75
N GLU A 54 -5.68 -12.70 3.88
CA GLU A 54 -6.64 -13.01 2.82
C GLU A 54 -6.26 -12.34 1.50
N GLN A 55 -6.42 -13.09 0.41
CA GLN A 55 -6.03 -12.67 -0.94
C GLN A 55 -6.67 -11.34 -1.34
N TRP A 56 -7.94 -11.12 -0.96
CA TRP A 56 -8.65 -9.89 -1.31
C TRP A 56 -7.95 -8.63 -0.77
N LEU A 57 -7.42 -8.65 0.46
CA LEU A 57 -6.73 -7.49 1.03
C LEU A 57 -5.38 -7.27 0.35
N LEU A 58 -4.69 -8.36 -0.02
CA LEU A 58 -3.44 -8.28 -0.77
C LEU A 58 -3.67 -7.64 -2.14
N ASP A 59 -4.76 -8.01 -2.81
CA ASP A 59 -5.15 -7.46 -4.12
C ASP A 59 -5.44 -5.95 -4.01
N GLU A 60 -6.17 -5.50 -2.97
CA GLU A 60 -6.43 -4.08 -2.72
C GLU A 60 -5.14 -3.27 -2.46
N ILE A 61 -4.21 -3.82 -1.66
CA ILE A 61 -2.91 -3.18 -1.42
C ILE A 61 -2.10 -3.07 -2.72
N GLN A 62 -2.13 -4.13 -3.56
CA GLN A 62 -1.46 -4.13 -4.86
C GLN A 62 -2.02 -3.06 -5.79
N VAL A 63 -3.34 -2.96 -5.91
CA VAL A 63 -4.00 -1.92 -6.73
C VAL A 63 -3.61 -0.52 -6.25
N ALA A 64 -3.63 -0.27 -4.95
CA ALA A 64 -3.22 1.01 -4.38
C ALA A 64 -1.74 1.32 -4.70
N ARG A 65 -0.85 0.33 -4.55
CA ARG A 65 0.59 0.46 -4.85
C ARG A 65 0.83 0.78 -6.32
N GLU A 66 0.17 0.07 -7.22
CA GLU A 66 0.30 0.29 -8.67
C GLU A 66 -0.17 1.70 -9.05
N THR A 67 -1.32 2.13 -8.51
CA THR A 67 -1.85 3.48 -8.72
C THR A 67 -0.86 4.56 -8.25
N ALA A 68 -0.26 4.38 -7.06
CA ALA A 68 0.75 5.30 -6.55
C ALA A 68 2.01 5.33 -7.43
N GLY A 69 2.44 4.17 -7.94
CA GLY A 69 3.58 4.05 -8.85
C GLY A 69 3.33 4.74 -10.20
N GLU A 70 2.13 4.60 -10.77
CA GLU A 70 1.73 5.32 -11.99
C GLU A 70 1.74 6.84 -11.78
N ALA A 71 1.19 7.31 -10.66
CA ALA A 71 1.19 8.74 -10.33
C ALA A 71 2.63 9.29 -10.23
N MET A 72 3.57 8.53 -9.68
CA MET A 72 4.99 8.90 -9.66
C MET A 72 5.60 8.96 -11.06
N LEU A 73 5.36 7.94 -11.90
CA LEU A 73 5.89 7.88 -13.25
C LEU A 73 5.37 9.02 -14.12
N LEU A 74 4.09 9.37 -13.98
CA LEU A 74 3.49 10.53 -14.64
C LEU A 74 4.20 11.81 -14.21
N THR A 75 4.41 12.00 -12.91
CA THR A 75 5.08 13.20 -12.38
C THR A 75 6.53 13.30 -12.87
N ALA A 76 7.27 12.20 -12.87
CA ALA A 76 8.63 12.16 -13.39
C ALA A 76 8.68 12.46 -14.90
N SER A 77 7.69 11.97 -15.66
CA SER A 77 7.55 12.24 -17.10
C SER A 77 7.24 13.71 -17.39
N GLU A 78 6.44 14.36 -16.55
CA GLU A 78 6.16 15.80 -16.64
C GLU A 78 7.41 16.64 -16.36
N ILE A 79 8.20 16.27 -15.35
CA ILE A 79 9.46 16.95 -15.01
C ILE A 79 10.47 16.85 -16.16
N LEU A 80 10.56 15.69 -16.83
CA LEU A 80 11.49 15.48 -17.95
C LEU A 80 11.10 16.22 -19.23
N LYS A 81 9.85 16.65 -19.37
CA LYS A 81 9.34 17.39 -20.54
C LYS A 81 9.50 18.91 -20.42
N HIS A 82 9.83 19.42 -19.23
CA HIS A 82 10.03 20.84 -18.93
C HIS A 82 11.50 21.17 -18.73
#